data_AF-A0AAX4I2V7-F1
#
_entry.id   AF-A0AAX4I2V7-F1
#
_cell.length_a   1.000
_cell.length_b   1.000
_cell.length_c   1.000
_cell.angle_alpha   90.00
_cell.angle_beta   90.00
_cell.angle_gamma   90.00
#
_symmetry.space_group_name_H-M   'P 1'
#
loop_
_entity.id
_entity.type
_entity.pdbx_description
1 polymer ?
#
loop_
_entity_poly.entity_id
_entity_poly.type
_entity_poly.pdbx_seq_one_letter_code
_entity_poly.pdbx_strand_id
1 'polypeptide(L)'
;MAGRWLRQTASPARLLLVTSRWLIALPVLMTAFLMLPGTFLFPNRHRPTTLGVAMTDLAMVSYRGIPFSGLRGHDGPVMLFDFYWFPNAFGWECPYCPAHIQNGWYVHLGGVIYAGPRISFDPVAYMRQAADDMQMPNVIYDCVPLNGKVGHEKCDNSFFQAFADNYETRYKLKAALARFIWSIFALFYGSMVILNEWSIAYQPRRMKCACRWRWMKTFCAYPKGTDEEMEALGENAWDHVRLGAYGKAFVFFFISAFYDLWCARSFVSYLAAMDETFPNDQRMNPRLGRPFLFFSWVNVVMAGVATLLIFKRRQVTGNPQYRGEQLQGDTLAEEAQPLHSMELGDEVEQGFSDEQDEDDVLQTSSDRIRL
;
A
#
# COMPACT_ATOMS: atom_id res chain seq x y z
N MET A 1 -30.75 -5.84 -36.60
CA MET A 1 -30.95 -5.63 -35.14
C MET A 1 -29.74 -6.02 -34.26
N ALA A 2 -28.54 -6.30 -34.82
CA ALA A 2 -27.35 -6.63 -34.02
C ALA A 2 -26.38 -5.44 -33.77
N GLY A 3 -26.60 -4.29 -34.41
CA GLY A 3 -25.71 -3.12 -34.31
C GLY A 3 -25.97 -2.19 -33.12
N ARG A 4 -27.01 -2.44 -32.31
CA ARG A 4 -27.42 -1.55 -31.19
C ARG A 4 -26.92 -2.01 -29.81
N TRP A 5 -26.35 -3.22 -29.71
CA TRP A 5 -25.83 -3.80 -28.47
C TRP A 5 -24.33 -3.55 -28.24
N LEU A 6 -23.58 -3.15 -29.27
CA LEU A 6 -22.14 -2.88 -29.18
C LEU A 6 -21.79 -1.40 -28.94
N ARG A 7 -22.79 -0.54 -28.74
CA ARG A 7 -22.61 0.92 -28.61
C ARG A 7 -23.09 1.49 -27.26
N GLN A 8 -23.15 0.66 -26.21
CA GLN A 8 -23.03 1.18 -24.84
C GLN A 8 -21.55 1.39 -24.54
N THR A 9 -20.94 2.40 -25.17
CA THR A 9 -19.68 2.96 -24.70
C THR A 9 -19.92 3.37 -23.25
N ALA A 10 -19.28 2.70 -22.29
CA ALA A 10 -19.37 3.05 -20.89
C ALA A 10 -19.13 4.56 -20.75
N SER A 11 -20.03 5.27 -20.07
CA SER A 11 -19.86 6.72 -19.87
C SER A 11 -18.45 6.98 -19.33
N PRO A 12 -17.77 8.05 -19.78
CA PRO A 12 -16.38 8.31 -19.39
C PRO A 12 -16.21 8.31 -17.85
N ALA A 13 -17.21 8.78 -17.11
CA ALA A 13 -17.26 8.71 -15.65
C ALA A 13 -17.23 7.27 -15.09
N ARG A 14 -17.92 6.32 -15.72
CA ARG A 14 -17.94 4.91 -15.30
C ARG A 14 -16.58 4.24 -15.57
N LEU A 15 -15.95 4.54 -16.70
CA LEU A 15 -14.61 4.04 -17.01
C LEU A 15 -13.59 4.53 -15.97
N LEU A 16 -13.58 5.83 -15.67
CA LEU A 16 -12.69 6.44 -14.67
C LEU A 16 -12.83 5.77 -13.29
N LEU A 17 -14.06 5.47 -12.87
CA LEU A 17 -14.32 4.81 -11.58
C LEU A 17 -13.85 3.36 -11.55
N VAL A 18 -14.10 2.58 -12.60
CA VAL A 18 -13.65 1.18 -12.65
C VAL A 18 -12.13 1.12 -12.66
N THR A 19 -11.48 1.96 -13.45
CA THR A 19 -10.02 2.04 -13.50
C THR A 19 -9.43 2.46 -12.15
N SER A 20 -9.99 3.46 -11.48
CA SER A 20 -9.49 3.91 -10.18
C SER A 20 -9.55 2.81 -9.11
N ARG A 21 -10.62 1.99 -9.11
CA ARG A 21 -10.77 0.86 -8.17
C ARG A 21 -9.66 -0.17 -8.33
N TRP A 22 -9.37 -0.58 -9.57
CA TRP A 22 -8.27 -1.51 -9.85
C TRP A 22 -6.91 -0.94 -9.48
N LEU A 23 -6.68 0.34 -9.74
CA LEU A 23 -5.45 1.04 -9.40
C LEU A 23 -5.24 1.23 -7.88
N ILE A 24 -6.24 0.95 -7.03
CA ILE A 24 -6.06 0.85 -5.57
C ILE A 24 -5.99 -0.61 -5.11
N ALA A 25 -6.81 -1.49 -5.67
CA ALA A 25 -6.82 -2.90 -5.29
C ALA A 25 -5.47 -3.58 -5.55
N LEU A 26 -4.84 -3.29 -6.69
CA LEU A 26 -3.53 -3.87 -7.04
C LEU A 26 -2.42 -3.44 -6.05
N PRO A 27 -2.24 -2.16 -5.70
CA PRO A 27 -1.32 -1.76 -4.64
C PRO A 27 -1.53 -2.42 -3.29
N VAL A 28 -2.78 -2.65 -2.87
CA VAL A 28 -3.09 -3.35 -1.62
C VAL A 28 -2.55 -4.79 -1.67
N LEU A 29 -2.89 -5.53 -2.74
CA LEU A 29 -2.42 -6.91 -2.92
C LEU A 29 -0.89 -6.97 -3.04
N MET A 30 -0.29 -6.06 -3.79
CA MET A 30 1.16 -5.97 -3.98
C MET A 30 1.87 -5.66 -2.66
N THR A 31 1.34 -4.74 -1.86
CA THR A 31 1.93 -4.41 -0.55
C THR A 31 1.85 -5.59 0.41
N ALA A 32 0.75 -6.34 0.39
CA ALA A 32 0.63 -7.57 1.20
C ALA A 32 1.65 -8.62 0.74
N PHE A 33 1.80 -8.79 -0.58
CA PHE A 33 2.79 -9.69 -1.16
C PHE A 33 4.23 -9.29 -0.77
N LEU A 34 4.58 -8.01 -0.83
CA LEU A 34 5.90 -7.48 -0.49
C LEU A 34 6.30 -7.69 0.99
N MET A 35 5.36 -8.07 1.87
CA MET A 35 5.62 -8.39 3.28
C MET A 35 5.94 -9.88 3.52
N LEU A 36 5.78 -10.75 2.51
CA LEU A 36 6.05 -12.19 2.58
C LEU A 36 7.52 -12.60 2.32
N PRO A 37 8.28 -11.94 1.42
CA PRO A 37 9.66 -12.30 1.13
C PRO A 37 10.53 -12.45 2.39
N GLY A 38 11.36 -13.48 2.40
CA GLY A 38 12.29 -13.79 3.49
C GLY A 38 11.67 -14.38 4.75
N THR A 39 10.34 -14.52 4.84
CA THR A 39 9.68 -15.08 6.05
C THR A 39 9.69 -16.60 6.12
N PHE A 40 10.08 -17.29 5.04
CA PHE A 40 10.14 -18.74 4.95
C PHE A 40 11.34 -19.19 4.09
N LEU A 41 11.68 -20.47 4.20
CA LEU A 41 12.69 -21.12 3.37
C LEU A 41 12.03 -21.79 2.16
N PHE A 42 12.73 -21.81 1.04
CA PHE A 42 12.27 -22.41 -0.22
C PHE A 42 13.40 -23.19 -0.90
N PRO A 43 13.10 -24.23 -1.70
CA PRO A 43 14.13 -24.94 -2.47
C PRO A 43 15.00 -23.97 -3.26
N ASN A 44 16.32 -24.07 -3.05
CA ASN A 44 17.29 -23.17 -3.66
C ASN A 44 17.32 -23.39 -5.17
N ARG A 45 17.26 -22.29 -5.93
CA ARG A 45 17.27 -22.29 -7.40
C ARG A 45 18.51 -22.97 -7.98
N HIS A 46 19.64 -22.89 -7.30
CA HIS A 46 20.92 -23.44 -7.77
C HIS A 46 21.15 -24.89 -7.34
N ARG A 47 20.49 -25.36 -6.28
CA ARG A 47 20.56 -26.74 -5.78
C ARG A 47 19.21 -27.13 -5.20
N PRO A 48 18.33 -27.80 -5.96
CA PRO A 48 16.94 -28.09 -5.54
C PRO A 48 16.85 -29.05 -4.34
N THR A 49 17.96 -29.70 -3.97
CA THR A 49 18.09 -30.51 -2.73
C THR A 49 18.42 -29.68 -1.49
N THR A 50 18.57 -28.36 -1.64
CA THR A 50 18.93 -27.44 -0.55
C THR A 50 17.85 -26.41 -0.32
N LEU A 51 17.69 -25.94 0.91
CA LEU A 51 16.77 -24.86 1.27
C LEU A 51 17.55 -23.54 1.38
N GLY A 52 17.02 -22.49 0.74
CA GLY A 52 17.50 -21.11 0.81
C GLY A 52 16.38 -20.16 1.25
N VAL A 53 16.69 -18.88 1.38
CA VAL A 53 15.73 -17.85 1.78
C VAL A 53 14.78 -17.58 0.61
N ALA A 54 13.47 -17.53 0.89
CA ALA A 54 12.50 -17.32 -0.18
C ALA A 54 12.55 -15.89 -0.74
N MET A 55 12.52 -15.79 -2.08
CA MET A 55 12.37 -14.53 -2.83
C MET A 55 13.46 -13.48 -2.53
N THR A 56 14.73 -13.91 -2.49
CA THR A 56 15.89 -13.03 -2.23
C THR A 56 16.00 -11.82 -3.17
N ASP A 57 15.50 -11.93 -4.41
CA ASP A 57 15.41 -10.80 -5.36
C ASP A 57 14.54 -9.63 -4.86
N LEU A 58 13.66 -9.88 -3.89
CA LEU A 58 12.78 -8.88 -3.25
C LEU A 58 13.34 -8.37 -1.91
N ALA A 59 14.59 -8.69 -1.55
CA ALA A 59 15.25 -8.08 -0.41
C ALA A 59 15.41 -6.57 -0.64
N MET A 60 15.17 -5.76 0.40
CA MET A 60 15.39 -4.30 0.36
C MET A 60 16.87 -3.97 0.28
N VAL A 61 17.69 -4.76 0.99
CA VAL A 61 19.14 -4.66 1.02
C VAL A 61 19.72 -6.07 0.95
N SER A 62 20.74 -6.25 0.13
CA SER A 62 21.55 -7.47 0.10
C SER A 62 23.02 -7.11 0.20
N TYR A 63 23.81 -7.93 0.88
CA TYR A 63 25.25 -7.73 1.02
C TYR A 63 25.94 -9.05 1.37
N ARG A 64 27.23 -9.14 1.08
CA ARG A 64 28.07 -10.26 1.48
C ARG A 64 28.69 -9.99 2.84
N GLY A 65 28.98 -11.02 3.60
CA GLY A 65 29.69 -10.90 4.87
C GLY A 65 30.29 -12.22 5.32
N ILE A 66 31.01 -12.17 6.44
CA ILE A 66 31.67 -13.32 7.08
C ILE A 66 32.53 -14.11 6.07
N PRO A 67 33.72 -13.62 5.72
CA PRO A 67 34.70 -14.41 5.02
C PRO A 67 35.12 -15.59 5.91
N PHE A 68 34.92 -16.81 5.43
CA PHE A 68 35.32 -18.02 6.14
C PHE A 68 36.39 -18.77 5.32
N SER A 69 37.60 -18.79 5.84
CA SER A 69 38.74 -19.57 5.36
C SER A 69 39.15 -20.55 6.45
N GLY A 70 38.53 -21.74 6.50
CA GLY A 70 38.67 -22.57 7.70
C GLY A 70 38.25 -24.04 7.64
N LEU A 71 37.89 -24.61 6.49
CA LEU A 71 37.85 -26.08 6.40
C LEU A 71 39.29 -26.57 6.28
N ARG A 72 39.83 -27.18 7.35
CA ARG A 72 41.15 -27.85 7.34
C ARG A 72 41.26 -28.71 6.07
N GLY A 73 42.22 -28.39 5.19
CA GLY A 73 42.52 -29.16 3.98
C GLY A 73 42.02 -28.57 2.66
N HIS A 74 41.46 -27.36 2.64
CA HIS A 74 41.16 -26.66 1.38
C HIS A 74 41.94 -25.35 1.25
N ASP A 75 42.89 -25.33 0.31
CA ASP A 75 43.35 -24.12 -0.41
C ASP A 75 42.22 -23.62 -1.32
N GLY A 76 41.05 -23.33 -0.73
CA GLY A 76 39.82 -22.99 -1.43
C GLY A 76 39.47 -21.50 -1.30
N PRO A 77 38.60 -20.97 -2.19
CA PRO A 77 38.18 -19.57 -2.13
C PRO A 77 37.44 -19.26 -0.82
N VAL A 78 37.58 -18.02 -0.35
CA VAL A 78 36.87 -17.46 0.81
C VAL A 78 35.37 -17.72 0.69
N MET A 79 34.80 -18.48 1.63
CA MET A 79 33.35 -18.68 1.69
C MET A 79 32.70 -17.40 2.24
N LEU A 80 31.63 -16.94 1.58
CA LEU A 80 30.94 -15.69 1.90
C LEU A 80 29.47 -15.99 2.18
N PHE A 81 28.95 -15.38 3.23
CA PHE A 81 27.53 -15.35 3.56
C PHE A 81 26.87 -14.22 2.79
N ASP A 82 25.76 -14.52 2.12
CA ASP A 82 24.88 -13.52 1.54
C ASP A 82 23.77 -13.19 2.55
N PHE A 83 23.69 -11.94 2.97
CA PHE A 83 22.69 -11.43 3.90
C PHE A 83 21.60 -10.67 3.14
N TYR A 84 20.36 -10.84 3.58
CA TYR A 84 19.18 -10.26 2.96
C TYR A 84 18.29 -9.60 4.03
N TRP A 85 18.06 -8.31 3.87
CA TRP A 85 17.12 -7.57 4.71
C TRP A 85 15.82 -7.30 3.95
N PHE A 86 14.71 -7.78 4.49
CA PHE A 86 13.38 -7.65 3.94
C PHE A 86 12.49 -6.76 4.80
N PRO A 87 11.30 -6.37 4.29
CA PRO A 87 10.37 -5.60 5.07
C PRO A 87 9.79 -6.32 6.28
N ASN A 88 9.89 -7.64 6.37
CA ASN A 88 9.37 -8.33 7.55
C ASN A 88 10.27 -9.48 7.99
N ALA A 89 11.50 -9.51 7.48
CA ALA A 89 12.41 -10.58 7.78
C ALA A 89 13.87 -10.14 7.62
N PHE A 90 14.76 -10.93 8.20
CA PHE A 90 16.17 -10.90 7.90
C PHE A 90 16.65 -12.33 7.78
N GLY A 91 17.35 -12.62 6.69
CA GLY A 91 17.83 -13.95 6.38
C GLY A 91 19.25 -13.93 5.87
N TRP A 92 19.85 -15.10 5.82
CA TRP A 92 21.19 -15.31 5.31
C TRP A 92 21.25 -16.60 4.49
N GLU A 93 22.17 -16.65 3.54
CA GLU A 93 22.50 -17.84 2.76
C GLU A 93 24.02 -18.02 2.74
N CYS A 94 24.50 -19.26 2.76
CA CYS A 94 25.88 -19.60 2.50
C CYS A 94 25.94 -20.58 1.31
N PRO A 95 25.97 -20.08 0.06
CA PRO A 95 25.89 -20.93 -1.13
C PRO A 95 27.06 -21.90 -1.27
N TYR A 96 28.21 -21.58 -0.66
CA TYR A 96 29.44 -22.37 -0.72
C TYR A 96 29.72 -23.19 0.54
N CYS A 97 28.87 -23.13 1.56
CA CYS A 97 29.08 -23.90 2.77
C CYS A 97 28.84 -25.40 2.53
N PRO A 98 29.54 -26.27 3.29
CA PRO A 98 29.26 -27.70 3.26
C PRO A 98 27.81 -27.94 3.72
N ALA A 99 27.19 -28.92 3.07
CA ALA A 99 25.82 -29.29 3.30
C ALA A 99 25.55 -29.71 4.75
N HIS A 100 24.83 -28.92 5.54
CA HIS A 100 24.36 -29.35 6.87
C HIS A 100 23.02 -30.09 6.72
N ILE A 101 23.02 -31.41 6.99
CA ILE A 101 21.79 -32.22 7.01
C ILE A 101 21.10 -32.00 8.34
N GLN A 102 19.93 -31.35 8.34
CA GLN A 102 19.01 -31.38 9.48
C GLN A 102 17.78 -32.20 9.07
N ASN A 103 17.39 -33.15 9.92
CA ASN A 103 16.15 -33.93 9.79
C ASN A 103 16.02 -34.81 8.52
N GLY A 104 17.14 -35.24 7.93
CA GLY A 104 17.22 -36.41 7.05
C GLY A 104 16.83 -36.23 5.58
N TRP A 105 16.31 -35.07 5.14
CA TRP A 105 15.82 -34.91 3.76
C TRP A 105 16.23 -33.62 3.03
N TYR A 106 16.63 -32.56 3.74
CA TYR A 106 17.08 -31.31 3.11
C TYR A 106 18.42 -30.83 3.67
N VAL A 107 19.24 -30.29 2.78
CA VAL A 107 20.48 -29.60 3.13
C VAL A 107 20.17 -28.12 3.34
N HIS A 108 20.35 -27.60 4.54
CA HIS A 108 20.15 -26.17 4.80
C HIS A 108 21.39 -25.38 4.36
N LEU A 109 21.21 -24.46 3.41
CA LEU A 109 22.25 -23.50 3.00
C LEU A 109 21.85 -22.05 3.34
N GLY A 110 20.82 -21.86 4.15
CA GLY A 110 20.37 -20.54 4.59
C GLY A 110 19.39 -20.62 5.76
N GLY A 111 19.23 -19.48 6.44
CA GLY A 111 18.43 -19.34 7.64
C GLY A 111 17.65 -18.03 7.68
N VAL A 112 16.53 -18.03 8.40
CA VAL A 112 15.74 -16.83 8.69
C VAL A 112 15.94 -16.49 10.17
N ILE A 113 16.68 -15.42 10.44
CA ILE A 113 16.98 -14.97 11.82
C ILE A 113 15.74 -14.41 12.49
N TYR A 114 14.92 -13.70 11.72
CA TYR A 114 13.61 -13.30 12.18
C TYR A 114 12.61 -13.20 11.04
N ALA A 115 11.35 -13.46 11.38
CA ALA A 115 10.17 -13.12 10.61
C ALA A 115 9.18 -12.39 11.53
N GLY A 116 8.60 -11.29 11.08
CA GLY A 116 7.65 -10.50 11.84
C GLY A 116 8.17 -9.14 12.35
N PRO A 117 7.30 -8.39 13.04
CA PRO A 117 7.62 -7.06 13.55
C PRO A 117 8.74 -7.12 14.60
N ARG A 118 9.76 -6.29 14.42
CA ARG A 118 10.87 -6.12 15.36
C ARG A 118 10.90 -4.71 15.91
N ILE A 119 11.11 -4.58 17.22
CA ILE A 119 11.21 -3.26 17.89
C ILE A 119 12.47 -2.53 17.39
N SER A 120 13.61 -3.22 17.41
CA SER A 120 14.88 -2.70 16.93
C SER A 120 15.52 -3.62 15.90
N PHE A 121 16.23 -3.04 14.94
CA PHE A 121 17.07 -3.75 13.99
C PHE A 121 18.54 -3.50 14.35
N ASP A 122 19.25 -4.58 14.65
CA ASP A 122 20.69 -4.59 14.95
C ASP A 122 21.37 -5.63 14.02
N PRO A 123 21.89 -5.18 12.87
CA PRO A 123 22.43 -6.08 11.85
C PRO A 123 23.64 -6.86 12.36
N VAL A 124 24.42 -6.29 13.29
CA VAL A 124 25.61 -6.95 13.85
C VAL A 124 25.22 -8.11 14.75
N ALA A 125 24.18 -7.94 15.58
CA ALA A 125 23.62 -9.03 16.37
C ALA A 125 23.06 -10.16 15.47
N TYR A 126 22.45 -9.81 14.34
CA TYR A 126 21.94 -10.79 13.38
C TYR A 126 23.06 -11.53 12.64
N MET A 127 24.13 -10.85 12.24
CA MET A 127 25.31 -11.50 11.68
C MET A 127 25.96 -12.48 12.68
N ARG A 128 26.05 -12.09 13.96
CA ARG A 128 26.51 -12.98 15.03
C ARG A 128 25.60 -14.22 15.16
N GLN A 129 24.29 -14.02 15.12
CA GLN A 129 23.33 -15.13 15.16
C GLN A 129 23.46 -16.08 13.95
N ALA A 130 23.73 -15.56 12.75
CA ALA A 130 24.01 -16.41 11.57
C ALA A 130 25.25 -17.29 11.77
N ALA A 131 26.31 -16.76 12.38
CA ALA A 131 27.51 -17.54 12.68
C ALA A 131 27.25 -18.63 13.73
N ASP A 132 26.44 -18.32 14.74
CA ASP A 132 25.99 -19.25 15.78
C ASP A 132 25.11 -20.37 15.20
N ASP A 133 24.14 -20.03 14.33
CA ASP A 133 23.27 -20.99 13.63
C ASP A 133 24.09 -21.98 12.77
N MET A 134 25.22 -21.53 12.24
CA MET A 134 26.18 -22.34 11.47
C MET A 134 27.20 -23.09 12.33
N GLN A 135 27.08 -23.02 13.65
CA GLN A 135 27.97 -23.68 14.61
C GLN A 135 29.44 -23.32 14.37
N MET A 136 29.71 -22.07 14.00
CA MET A 136 31.09 -21.58 13.90
C MET A 136 31.75 -21.58 15.29
N PRO A 137 33.06 -21.82 15.40
CA PRO A 137 33.77 -21.66 16.66
C PRO A 137 33.58 -20.25 17.24
N ASN A 138 33.22 -20.16 18.53
CA ASN A 138 32.95 -18.89 19.22
C ASN A 138 34.06 -17.85 19.09
N VAL A 139 35.33 -18.27 19.01
CA VAL A 139 36.51 -17.40 18.79
C VAL A 139 36.42 -16.55 17.52
N ILE A 140 35.53 -16.89 16.59
CA ILE A 140 35.30 -16.17 15.34
C ILE A 140 34.42 -14.93 15.53
N TYR A 141 33.47 -14.93 16.46
CA TYR A 141 32.42 -13.89 16.55
C TYR A 141 32.11 -13.37 17.96
N ASP A 142 32.53 -14.05 19.03
CA ASP A 142 32.19 -13.67 20.41
C ASP A 142 32.90 -12.41 20.92
N CYS A 143 33.76 -11.77 20.10
CA CYS A 143 34.27 -10.43 20.37
C CYS A 143 33.24 -9.32 20.18
N VAL A 144 32.19 -9.55 19.39
CA VAL A 144 31.10 -8.59 19.22
C VAL A 144 30.18 -8.65 20.46
N PRO A 145 29.93 -7.54 21.17
CA PRO A 145 29.09 -7.57 22.36
C PRO A 145 27.65 -8.01 22.07
N LEU A 146 27.14 -8.99 22.83
CA LEU A 146 25.72 -9.37 22.86
C LEU A 146 25.16 -9.08 24.25
N ASN A 147 24.14 -8.22 24.33
CA ASN A 147 23.57 -7.75 25.59
C ASN A 147 24.61 -7.16 26.56
N GLY A 148 25.65 -6.51 26.02
CA GLY A 148 26.73 -5.91 26.80
C GLY A 148 27.78 -6.88 27.33
N LYS A 149 27.70 -8.17 26.96
CA LYS A 149 28.71 -9.18 27.31
C LYS A 149 29.58 -9.52 26.09
N VAL A 150 30.89 -9.53 26.32
CA VAL A 150 31.92 -9.92 25.35
C VAL A 150 32.51 -11.24 25.81
N GLY A 151 32.57 -12.24 24.93
CA GLY A 151 33.14 -13.55 25.23
C GLY A 151 34.65 -13.60 25.06
N HIS A 152 35.19 -12.85 24.09
CA HIS A 152 36.61 -12.75 23.80
C HIS A 152 37.02 -11.31 23.49
N GLU A 153 38.20 -10.88 23.93
CA GLU A 153 38.68 -9.51 23.64
C GLU A 153 38.96 -9.27 22.14
N LYS A 154 39.28 -10.32 21.39
CA LYS A 154 39.55 -10.27 19.95
C LYS A 154 38.92 -11.45 19.24
N CYS A 155 38.50 -11.24 17.99
CA CYS A 155 38.06 -12.30 17.10
C CYS A 155 39.20 -12.75 16.18
N ASP A 156 39.27 -14.05 15.91
CA ASP A 156 40.18 -14.61 14.90
C ASP A 156 39.77 -14.18 13.48
N ASN A 157 38.52 -13.76 13.29
CA ASN A 157 37.98 -13.31 12.02
C ASN A 157 38.00 -11.79 11.89
N SER A 158 38.70 -11.30 10.86
CA SER A 158 38.82 -9.87 10.54
C SER A 158 37.48 -9.16 10.36
N PHE A 159 36.46 -9.86 9.86
CA PHE A 159 35.12 -9.32 9.67
C PHE A 159 34.44 -8.96 10.99
N PHE A 160 34.36 -9.91 11.92
CA PHE A 160 33.75 -9.65 13.22
C PHE A 160 34.60 -8.71 14.07
N GLN A 161 35.94 -8.76 13.93
CA GLN A 161 36.83 -7.79 14.58
C GLN A 161 36.52 -6.36 14.12
N ALA A 162 36.37 -6.11 12.82
CA ALA A 162 36.07 -4.78 12.30
C ALA A 162 34.72 -4.24 12.82
N PHE A 163 33.70 -5.10 12.97
CA PHE A 163 32.43 -4.70 13.59
C PHE A 163 32.52 -4.52 15.11
N ALA A 164 33.39 -5.25 15.80
CA ALA A 164 33.65 -5.06 17.22
C ALA A 164 34.37 -3.72 17.49
N ASP A 165 35.39 -3.40 16.69
CA ASP A 165 36.14 -2.14 16.79
C ASP A 165 35.25 -0.92 16.52
N ASN A 166 34.25 -1.05 15.64
CA ASN A 166 33.29 0.00 15.31
C ASN A 166 31.92 -0.18 16.01
N TYR A 167 31.87 -0.92 17.11
CA TYR A 167 30.58 -1.28 17.71
C TYR A 167 29.81 -0.08 18.28
N GLU A 168 30.50 0.97 18.74
CA GLU A 168 29.87 2.17 19.26
C GLU A 168 29.12 2.97 18.18
N THR A 169 29.68 3.01 16.96
CA THR A 169 29.11 3.71 15.80
C THR A 169 28.20 2.83 14.96
N ARG A 170 27.86 1.62 15.45
CA ARG A 170 27.08 0.64 14.69
C ARG A 170 25.72 1.17 14.29
N TYR A 171 25.26 0.71 13.13
CA TYR A 171 23.90 0.98 12.68
C TYR A 171 22.88 0.30 13.58
N LYS A 172 22.04 1.10 14.25
CA LYS A 172 20.91 0.58 15.02
C LYS A 172 19.65 1.37 14.72
N LEU A 173 18.70 0.73 14.06
CA LEU A 173 17.39 1.32 13.83
C LEU A 173 16.50 1.01 15.05
N LYS A 174 16.39 1.97 15.97
CA LYS A 174 15.59 1.85 17.21
C LYS A 174 14.08 1.77 16.98
N ALA A 175 13.61 2.24 15.83
CA ALA A 175 12.20 2.25 15.45
C ALA A 175 11.94 1.37 14.22
N ALA A 176 12.52 0.16 14.19
CA ALA A 176 12.29 -0.78 13.09
C ALA A 176 10.80 -1.17 12.97
N LEU A 177 10.07 -1.14 14.09
CA LEU A 177 8.63 -1.35 14.14
C LEU A 177 7.85 -0.31 13.34
N ALA A 178 8.34 0.93 13.26
CA ALA A 178 7.67 2.01 12.53
C ALA A 178 7.49 1.65 11.06
N ARG A 179 8.47 0.95 10.47
CA ARG A 179 8.40 0.46 9.09
C ARG A 179 7.21 -0.48 8.88
N PHE A 180 7.10 -1.49 9.75
CA PHE A 180 5.99 -2.44 9.73
C PHE A 180 4.65 -1.71 9.93
N ILE A 181 4.59 -0.76 10.87
CA ILE A 181 3.39 0.05 11.13
C ILE A 181 2.96 0.84 9.89
N TRP A 182 3.89 1.46 9.15
CA TRP A 182 3.56 2.21 7.93
C TRP A 182 3.00 1.31 6.83
N SER A 183 3.56 0.11 6.64
CA SER A 183 3.02 -0.89 5.70
C SER A 183 1.61 -1.34 6.12
N ILE A 184 1.36 -1.56 7.42
CA ILE A 184 0.02 -1.90 7.93
C ILE A 184 -0.97 -0.75 7.70
N PHE A 185 -0.57 0.51 7.93
CA PHE A 185 -1.44 1.65 7.63
C PHE A 185 -1.74 1.75 6.13
N ALA A 186 -0.76 1.54 5.25
CA ALA A 186 -1.00 1.51 3.80
C ALA A 186 -2.02 0.44 3.40
N LEU A 187 -1.89 -0.78 3.94
CA LEU A 187 -2.87 -1.85 3.74
C LEU A 187 -4.26 -1.51 4.29
N PHE A 188 -4.32 -0.94 5.50
CA PHE A 188 -5.57 -0.56 6.14
C PHE A 188 -6.32 0.51 5.33
N TYR A 189 -5.66 1.62 4.99
CA TYR A 189 -6.29 2.70 4.24
C TYR A 189 -6.63 2.30 2.80
N GLY A 190 -5.78 1.51 2.13
CA GLY A 190 -6.08 0.98 0.81
C GLY A 190 -7.29 0.02 0.84
N SER A 191 -7.37 -0.87 1.83
CA SER A 191 -8.52 -1.78 2.00
C SER A 191 -9.80 -1.02 2.35
N MET A 192 -9.70 0.05 3.16
CA MET A 192 -10.82 0.92 3.47
C MET A 192 -11.38 1.62 2.23
N VAL A 193 -10.55 1.97 1.24
CA VAL A 193 -11.06 2.49 -0.05
C VAL A 193 -11.94 1.44 -0.75
N ILE A 194 -11.53 0.18 -0.77
CA ILE A 194 -12.30 -0.91 -1.40
C ILE A 194 -13.63 -1.13 -0.65
N LEU A 195 -13.59 -1.17 0.69
CA LEU A 195 -14.78 -1.28 1.53
C LEU A 195 -15.72 -0.09 1.35
N ASN A 196 -15.17 1.12 1.20
CA ASN A 196 -15.95 2.32 0.91
C ASN A 196 -16.63 2.22 -0.46
N GLU A 197 -15.93 1.77 -1.50
CA GLU A 197 -16.53 1.57 -2.83
C GLU A 197 -17.64 0.53 -2.82
N TRP A 198 -17.45 -0.57 -2.08
CA TRP A 198 -18.49 -1.57 -1.86
C TRP A 198 -19.69 -0.98 -1.11
N SER A 199 -19.45 -0.22 -0.04
CA SER A 199 -20.50 0.40 0.75
C SER A 199 -21.28 1.44 -0.04
N ILE A 200 -20.64 2.25 -0.88
CA ILE A 200 -21.34 3.22 -1.73
C ILE A 200 -22.22 2.51 -2.77
N ALA A 201 -21.77 1.37 -3.30
CA ALA A 201 -22.51 0.63 -4.32
C ALA A 201 -23.72 -0.15 -3.75
N TYR A 202 -23.59 -0.72 -2.54
CA TYR A 202 -24.58 -1.67 -2.03
C TYR A 202 -25.26 -1.26 -0.72
N GLN A 203 -24.62 -0.43 0.12
CA GLN A 203 -25.10 -0.09 1.46
C GLN A 203 -24.77 1.37 1.84
N PRO A 204 -25.24 2.37 1.09
CA PRO A 204 -24.88 3.78 1.32
C PRO A 204 -25.25 4.26 2.73
N ARG A 205 -26.33 3.72 3.33
CA ARG A 205 -26.78 4.00 4.70
C ARG A 205 -25.72 3.77 5.77
N ARG A 206 -24.77 2.84 5.55
CA ARG A 206 -23.68 2.55 6.50
C ARG A 206 -22.53 3.56 6.48
N MET A 207 -22.50 4.45 5.49
CA MET A 207 -21.44 5.45 5.30
C MET A 207 -21.74 6.76 6.05
N LYS A 208 -22.66 6.74 7.02
CA LYS A 208 -22.98 7.91 7.86
C LYS A 208 -21.81 8.30 8.74
N CYS A 209 -21.58 9.59 8.89
CA CYS A 209 -20.60 10.08 9.86
C CYS A 209 -21.04 9.77 11.30
N ALA A 210 -20.36 8.82 11.97
CA ALA A 210 -20.63 8.44 13.36
C ALA A 210 -19.79 9.22 14.40
N CYS A 211 -19.04 10.25 14.00
CA CYS A 211 -18.17 11.00 14.91
C CYS A 211 -18.98 11.64 16.04
N ARG A 212 -18.66 11.33 17.30
CA ARG A 212 -19.32 11.91 18.49
C ARG A 212 -18.90 13.36 18.74
N TRP A 213 -17.65 13.71 18.44
CA TRP A 213 -17.05 14.99 18.78
C TRP A 213 -17.24 16.03 17.67
N ARG A 214 -17.59 17.27 18.04
CA ARG A 214 -17.93 18.35 17.09
C ARG A 214 -16.80 18.67 16.11
N TRP A 215 -15.57 18.73 16.60
CA TRP A 215 -14.40 18.98 15.76
C TRP A 215 -14.16 17.85 14.75
N MET A 216 -14.32 16.58 15.14
CA MET A 216 -14.21 15.44 14.22
C MET A 216 -15.32 15.45 13.17
N LYS A 217 -16.55 15.84 13.54
CA LYS A 217 -17.64 16.01 12.57
C LYS A 217 -17.28 17.03 11.50
N THR A 218 -16.53 18.08 11.81
CA THR A 218 -16.10 19.08 10.82
C THR A 218 -15.13 18.51 9.79
N PHE A 219 -14.23 17.62 10.20
CA PHE A 219 -13.25 16.97 9.31
C PHE A 219 -13.73 15.65 8.70
N CYS A 220 -14.92 15.19 9.06
CA CYS A 220 -15.51 13.96 8.56
C CYS A 220 -15.92 14.15 7.10
N ALA A 221 -15.25 13.44 6.19
CA ALA A 221 -15.59 13.46 4.76
C ALA A 221 -16.91 12.73 4.46
N TYR A 222 -17.42 11.94 5.40
CA TYR A 222 -18.67 11.21 5.26
C TYR A 222 -19.89 12.12 5.39
N PRO A 223 -20.97 11.84 4.62
CA PRO A 223 -22.20 12.61 4.68
C PRO A 223 -22.85 12.57 6.08
N LYS A 224 -23.53 13.67 6.40
CA LYS A 224 -24.33 13.87 7.61
C LYS A 224 -25.78 13.95 7.16
N GLY A 225 -26.65 13.07 7.64
CA GLY A 225 -28.04 13.07 7.22
C GLY A 225 -28.84 11.84 7.65
N THR A 226 -30.13 11.86 7.34
CA THR A 226 -31.05 10.73 7.51
C THR A 226 -30.76 9.62 6.50
N ASP A 227 -31.36 8.44 6.65
CA ASP A 227 -31.17 7.34 5.66
C ASP A 227 -31.70 7.72 4.27
N GLU A 228 -32.77 8.50 4.21
CA GLU A 228 -33.40 8.96 2.96
C GLU A 228 -32.53 9.99 2.24
N GLU A 229 -31.98 10.96 2.97
CA GLU A 229 -31.02 11.94 2.42
C GLU A 229 -29.77 11.26 1.88
N MET A 230 -29.37 10.14 2.49
CA MET A 230 -28.21 9.36 2.08
C MET A 230 -28.41 8.63 0.74
N GLU A 231 -29.63 8.15 0.48
CA GLU A 231 -29.99 7.51 -0.79
C GLU A 231 -30.22 8.53 -1.90
N ALA A 232 -30.64 9.74 -1.56
CA ALA A 232 -30.83 10.86 -2.48
C ALA A 232 -29.53 11.59 -2.86
N LEU A 233 -28.38 11.26 -2.25
CA LEU A 233 -27.09 11.90 -2.55
C LEU A 233 -26.65 11.67 -4.00
N GLY A 234 -26.51 12.76 -4.75
CA GLY A 234 -26.00 12.73 -6.12
C GLY A 234 -24.52 12.29 -6.22
N GLU A 235 -24.11 11.88 -7.43
CA GLU A 235 -22.77 11.32 -7.69
C GLU A 235 -21.61 12.22 -7.25
N ASN A 236 -21.72 13.54 -7.45
CA ASN A 236 -20.67 14.50 -7.09
C ASN A 236 -20.37 14.53 -5.57
N ALA A 237 -21.39 14.31 -4.72
CA ALA A 237 -21.20 14.26 -3.28
C ALA A 237 -20.42 13.00 -2.88
N TRP A 238 -20.76 11.84 -3.47
CA TRP A 238 -19.99 10.60 -3.27
C TRP A 238 -18.57 10.68 -3.82
N ASP A 239 -18.36 11.41 -4.91
CA ASP A 239 -17.02 11.63 -5.48
C ASP A 239 -16.14 12.50 -4.58
N HIS A 240 -16.71 13.40 -3.79
CA HIS A 240 -15.99 14.11 -2.73
C HIS A 240 -15.52 13.15 -1.63
N VAL A 241 -16.39 12.23 -1.17
CA VAL A 241 -16.04 11.19 -0.19
C VAL A 241 -14.92 10.30 -0.72
N ARG A 242 -15.06 9.84 -1.98
CA ARG A 242 -14.03 9.03 -2.67
C ARG A 242 -12.70 9.75 -2.72
N LEU A 243 -12.67 11.01 -3.15
CA LEU A 243 -11.42 11.77 -3.25
C LEU A 243 -10.67 11.83 -1.91
N GLY A 244 -11.40 12.02 -0.80
CA GLY A 244 -10.81 11.98 0.53
C GLY A 244 -10.24 10.62 0.92
N ALA A 245 -10.91 9.53 0.57
CA ALA A 245 -10.45 8.17 0.86
C ALA A 245 -9.23 7.77 0.01
N TYR A 246 -9.28 8.01 -1.30
CA TYR A 246 -8.19 7.73 -2.24
C TYR A 246 -6.95 8.58 -1.92
N GLY A 247 -7.14 9.87 -1.63
CA GLY A 247 -6.05 10.76 -1.24
C GLY A 247 -5.33 10.30 0.03
N LYS A 248 -6.07 9.84 1.05
CA LYS A 248 -5.47 9.24 2.26
C LYS A 248 -4.67 7.98 1.91
N ALA A 249 -5.23 7.06 1.12
CA ALA A 249 -4.53 5.84 0.71
C ALA A 249 -3.22 6.18 -0.01
N PHE A 250 -3.23 7.12 -0.96
CA PHE A 250 -2.02 7.61 -1.64
C PHE A 250 -0.95 8.10 -0.66
N VAL A 251 -1.33 8.92 0.33
CA VAL A 251 -0.39 9.44 1.35
C VAL A 251 0.26 8.30 2.13
N PHE A 252 -0.50 7.29 2.56
CA PHE A 252 0.06 6.19 3.34
C PHE A 252 0.93 5.24 2.49
N PHE A 253 0.59 4.98 1.23
CA PHE A 253 1.49 4.27 0.32
C PHE A 253 2.80 5.05 0.12
N PHE A 254 2.72 6.38 -0.06
CA PHE A 254 3.89 7.24 -0.21
C PHE A 254 4.79 7.21 1.04
N ILE A 255 4.21 7.38 2.23
CA ILE A 255 4.97 7.35 3.50
C ILE A 255 5.66 5.99 3.67
N SER A 256 4.96 4.88 3.42
CA SER A 256 5.55 3.54 3.52
C SER A 256 6.73 3.38 2.55
N ALA A 257 6.53 3.70 1.27
CA ALA A 257 7.57 3.55 0.25
C ALA A 257 8.79 4.46 0.51
N PHE A 258 8.54 5.70 0.94
CA PHE A 258 9.59 6.65 1.28
C PHE A 258 10.40 6.19 2.50
N TYR A 259 9.71 5.72 3.55
CA TYR A 259 10.37 5.24 4.76
C TYR A 259 11.21 3.99 4.48
N ASP A 260 10.70 3.06 3.67
CA ASP A 260 11.46 1.89 3.21
C ASP A 260 12.71 2.28 2.43
N LEU A 261 12.59 3.23 1.50
CA LEU A 261 13.73 3.75 0.73
C LEU A 261 14.77 4.41 1.64
N TRP A 262 14.32 5.23 2.59
CA TRP A 262 15.19 5.90 3.56
C TRP A 262 15.98 4.89 4.40
N CYS A 263 15.29 3.90 4.97
CA CYS A 263 15.92 2.83 5.76
C CYS A 263 16.93 2.03 4.93
N ALA A 264 16.54 1.58 3.73
CA ALA A 264 17.40 0.80 2.86
C ALA A 264 18.66 1.60 2.45
N ARG A 265 18.49 2.86 2.05
CA ARG A 265 19.59 3.74 1.62
C ARG A 265 20.52 4.08 2.77
N SER A 266 19.97 4.39 3.94
CA SER A 266 20.76 4.67 5.14
C SER A 266 21.59 3.46 5.55
N PHE A 267 21.00 2.27 5.54
CA PHE A 267 21.72 1.04 5.89
C PHE A 267 22.79 0.67 4.85
N VAL A 268 22.49 0.77 3.55
CA VAL A 268 23.49 0.55 2.49
C VAL A 268 24.65 1.55 2.60
N SER A 269 24.37 2.82 2.91
CA SER A 269 25.42 3.83 3.09
C SER A 269 26.32 3.50 4.28
N TYR A 270 25.74 3.02 5.38
CA TYR A 270 26.51 2.52 6.53
C TYR A 270 27.38 1.32 6.14
N LEU A 271 26.81 0.32 5.45
CA LEU A 271 27.57 -0.85 5.01
C LEU A 271 28.68 -0.47 4.04
N ALA A 272 28.45 0.50 3.14
CA ALA A 272 29.45 0.97 2.21
C ALA A 272 30.62 1.66 2.91
N ALA A 273 30.35 2.46 3.96
CA ALA A 273 31.40 3.05 4.79
C ALA A 273 32.20 1.98 5.55
N MET A 274 31.54 0.94 6.05
CA MET A 274 32.22 -0.21 6.66
C MET A 274 33.02 -1.02 5.62
N ASP A 275 32.55 -1.09 4.37
CA ASP A 275 33.20 -1.85 3.29
C ASP A 275 34.60 -1.33 2.95
N GLU A 276 34.85 -0.04 3.16
CA GLU A 276 36.17 0.59 2.97
C GLU A 276 37.24 0.05 3.93
N THR A 277 36.84 -0.56 5.04
CA THR A 277 37.77 -1.17 6.01
C THR A 277 38.28 -2.55 5.56
N PHE A 278 37.62 -3.19 4.60
CA PHE A 278 37.94 -4.53 4.16
C PHE A 278 38.82 -4.53 2.90
N PRO A 279 39.76 -5.48 2.78
CA PRO A 279 40.55 -5.66 1.57
C PRO A 279 39.63 -6.07 0.39
N ASN A 280 40.09 -5.82 -0.84
CA ASN A 280 39.26 -5.93 -2.06
C ASN A 280 38.62 -7.32 -2.27
N ASP A 281 39.24 -8.37 -1.76
CA ASP A 281 38.80 -9.77 -1.83
C ASP A 281 37.71 -10.14 -0.80
N GLN A 282 37.47 -9.28 0.19
CA GLN A 282 36.50 -9.51 1.28
C GLN A 282 35.38 -8.46 1.32
N ARG A 283 35.18 -7.72 0.21
CA ARG A 283 34.16 -6.67 0.13
C ARG A 283 32.74 -7.21 0.28
N MET A 284 31.98 -6.57 1.15
CA MET A 284 30.56 -6.80 1.39
C MET A 284 29.71 -6.43 0.18
N ASN A 285 30.12 -5.46 -0.64
CA ASN A 285 29.38 -5.04 -1.82
C ASN A 285 27.87 -4.82 -1.56
N PRO A 286 27.49 -3.92 -0.64
CA PRO A 286 26.10 -3.73 -0.28
C PRO A 286 25.28 -3.18 -1.46
N ARG A 287 24.10 -3.74 -1.68
CA ARG A 287 23.21 -3.42 -2.80
C ARG A 287 21.82 -3.07 -2.31
N LEU A 288 21.24 -2.06 -2.95
CA LEU A 288 19.82 -1.77 -2.84
C LEU A 288 19.01 -2.75 -3.69
N GLY A 289 17.94 -3.26 -3.10
CA GLY A 289 16.92 -4.07 -3.73
C GLY A 289 16.10 -3.30 -4.75
N ARG A 290 16.60 -3.21 -5.98
CA ARG A 290 15.89 -2.51 -7.06
C ARG A 290 14.47 -3.05 -7.31
N PRO A 291 14.23 -4.38 -7.36
CA PRO A 291 12.89 -4.91 -7.61
C PRO A 291 11.90 -4.52 -6.50
N PHE A 292 12.28 -4.67 -5.23
CA PHE A 292 11.46 -4.26 -4.10
C PHE A 292 11.08 -2.78 -4.16
N LEU A 293 12.08 -1.90 -4.32
CA LEU A 293 11.86 -0.46 -4.38
C LEU A 293 10.99 -0.08 -5.58
N PHE A 294 11.21 -0.71 -6.73
CA PHE A 294 10.39 -0.51 -7.92
C PHE A 294 8.91 -0.82 -7.65
N PHE A 295 8.59 -2.01 -7.12
CA PHE A 295 7.20 -2.38 -6.82
C PHE A 295 6.56 -1.48 -5.75
N SER A 296 7.33 -1.08 -4.74
CA SER A 296 6.86 -0.15 -3.71
C SER A 296 6.49 1.22 -4.30
N TRP A 297 7.32 1.78 -5.21
CA TRP A 297 7.01 3.04 -5.88
C TRP A 297 5.92 2.92 -6.95
N VAL A 298 5.78 1.77 -7.61
CA VAL A 298 4.64 1.49 -8.50
C VAL A 298 3.33 1.57 -7.72
N ASN A 299 3.26 1.07 -6.49
CA ASN A 299 2.07 1.19 -5.63
C ASN A 299 1.69 2.66 -5.39
N VAL A 300 2.69 3.52 -5.13
CA VAL A 300 2.50 4.97 -4.96
C VAL A 300 1.95 5.60 -6.22
N VAL A 301 2.56 5.32 -7.38
CA VAL A 301 2.14 5.87 -8.67
C VAL A 301 0.71 5.44 -9.00
N MET A 302 0.38 4.15 -8.85
CA MET A 302 -0.97 3.64 -9.09
C MET A 302 -2.00 4.32 -8.18
N ALA A 303 -1.72 4.45 -6.88
CA ALA A 303 -2.62 5.15 -5.95
C ALA A 303 -2.77 6.65 -6.27
N GLY A 304 -1.69 7.30 -6.71
CA GLY A 304 -1.69 8.69 -7.16
C GLY A 304 -2.55 8.89 -8.41
N VAL A 305 -2.36 8.04 -9.42
CA VAL A 305 -3.18 8.05 -10.64
C VAL A 305 -4.64 7.77 -10.31
N ALA A 306 -4.94 6.79 -9.45
CA ALA A 306 -6.31 6.52 -9.01
C ALA A 306 -6.98 7.75 -8.39
N THR A 307 -6.25 8.49 -7.55
CA THR A 307 -6.72 9.74 -6.93
C THR A 307 -7.00 10.81 -7.98
N LEU A 308 -6.12 10.96 -8.98
CA LEU A 308 -6.32 11.89 -10.09
C LEU A 308 -7.52 11.52 -10.97
N LEU A 309 -7.77 10.22 -11.21
CA LEU A 309 -8.94 9.77 -11.97
C LEU A 309 -10.24 10.09 -11.25
N ILE A 310 -10.30 9.91 -9.92
CA ILE A 310 -11.45 10.31 -9.11
C ILE A 310 -11.64 11.84 -9.13
N PHE A 311 -10.54 12.60 -9.03
CA PHE A 311 -10.60 14.05 -9.15
C PHE A 311 -11.17 14.49 -10.51
N LYS A 312 -10.71 13.87 -11.61
CA LYS A 312 -11.21 14.12 -12.96
C LYS A 312 -12.67 13.71 -13.11
N ARG A 313 -13.07 12.56 -12.58
CA ARG A 313 -14.47 12.12 -12.57
C ARG A 313 -15.36 13.14 -11.88
N ARG A 314 -14.93 13.67 -10.73
CA ARG A 314 -15.66 14.72 -10.01
C ARG A 314 -15.85 15.99 -10.84
N GLN A 315 -14.85 16.38 -11.63
CA GLN A 315 -14.99 17.52 -12.55
C GLN A 315 -16.05 17.25 -13.63
N VAL A 316 -16.12 16.03 -14.16
CA VAL A 316 -17.12 15.62 -15.16
C VAL A 316 -18.52 15.57 -14.55
N THR A 317 -18.69 14.98 -13.36
CA THR A 317 -19.99 14.86 -12.68
C THR A 317 -20.49 16.17 -12.07
N GLY A 318 -19.60 17.11 -11.78
CA GLY A 318 -19.92 18.43 -11.23
C GLY A 318 -20.18 19.53 -12.26
N ASN A 319 -19.84 19.32 -13.55
CA ASN A 319 -20.04 20.33 -14.59
C ASN A 319 -21.44 20.21 -15.23
N PRO A 320 -22.32 21.22 -15.14
CA PRO A 320 -23.66 21.18 -15.72
C PRO A 320 -23.67 21.03 -17.26
N GLN A 321 -22.61 21.44 -17.97
CA GLN A 321 -22.50 21.26 -19.43
C GLN A 321 -22.58 19.79 -19.86
N TYR A 322 -21.98 18.88 -19.08
CA TYR A 322 -22.04 17.43 -19.35
C TYR A 322 -23.34 16.78 -18.88
N ARG A 323 -24.10 17.45 -18.01
CA ARG A 323 -25.44 17.01 -17.58
C ARG A 323 -26.51 17.38 -18.62
N GLY A 324 -26.30 18.47 -19.38
CA GLY A 324 -27.19 18.93 -20.45
C GLY A 324 -27.18 18.07 -21.71
N GLU A 325 -26.04 17.51 -22.11
CA GLU A 325 -25.95 16.66 -23.32
C GLU A 325 -26.57 15.26 -23.16
N GLN A 326 -26.86 14.81 -21.93
CA GLN A 326 -27.62 13.57 -21.69
C GLN A 326 -29.11 13.79 -21.50
N LEU A 327 -29.55 15.02 -21.22
CA LEU A 327 -30.98 15.35 -21.09
C LEU A 327 -31.59 15.91 -22.38
N GLN A 328 -30.78 16.26 -23.38
CA GLN A 328 -31.23 16.87 -24.63
C GLN A 328 -31.16 15.91 -25.84
N GLY A 329 -30.62 14.70 -25.65
CA GLY A 329 -30.55 13.66 -26.68
C GLY A 329 -31.75 12.70 -26.72
N ASP A 330 -32.56 12.63 -25.65
CA ASP A 330 -33.68 11.67 -25.52
C ASP A 330 -35.07 12.35 -25.41
N THR A 331 -35.17 13.68 -25.50
CA THR A 331 -36.45 14.42 -25.39
C THR A 331 -36.77 15.35 -26.56
N LEU A 332 -36.01 15.30 -27.67
CA LEU A 332 -36.26 16.14 -28.86
C LEU A 332 -36.30 15.36 -30.19
N ALA A 333 -36.55 14.06 -30.15
CA ALA A 333 -36.71 13.23 -31.35
C ALA A 333 -38.10 12.58 -31.48
N GLU A 334 -39.09 13.03 -30.71
CA GLU A 334 -40.47 12.54 -30.80
C GLU A 334 -41.50 13.66 -30.70
N GLU A 335 -41.24 14.82 -31.33
CA GLU A 335 -42.32 15.75 -31.73
C GLU A 335 -41.79 16.77 -32.74
N ALA A 336 -41.82 16.41 -34.04
CA ALA A 336 -41.89 17.37 -35.15
C ALA A 336 -42.09 16.62 -36.48
N GLN A 337 -43.32 16.17 -36.74
CA GLN A 337 -43.82 16.08 -38.11
C GLN A 337 -44.88 17.18 -38.28
N PRO A 338 -44.67 18.16 -39.16
CA PRO A 338 -45.75 18.98 -39.70
C PRO A 338 -46.09 18.57 -41.15
N LEU A 339 -47.26 19.07 -41.59
CA LEU A 339 -47.96 18.95 -42.89
C LEU A 339 -48.88 17.72 -43.03
N HIS A 340 -50.18 17.83 -43.33
CA HIS A 340 -50.90 18.83 -44.12
C HIS A 340 -52.40 18.89 -43.77
N SER A 341 -52.96 20.09 -43.95
CA SER A 341 -54.37 20.53 -44.02
C SER A 341 -55.33 19.69 -44.88
N MET A 342 -56.60 19.53 -44.44
CA MET A 342 -57.82 19.94 -45.19
C MET A 342 -59.12 19.78 -44.37
N GLU A 343 -59.86 20.90 -44.29
CA GLU A 343 -61.32 21.14 -44.14
C GLU A 343 -62.30 20.04 -43.68
N LEU A 344 -63.23 20.36 -42.75
CA LEU A 344 -64.62 20.79 -43.06
C LEU A 344 -65.49 20.95 -41.77
N GLY A 345 -66.19 22.08 -41.63
CA GLY A 345 -67.50 22.29 -40.94
C GLY A 345 -67.56 22.15 -39.41
N ASP A 346 -68.49 22.74 -38.68
CA ASP A 346 -69.46 23.84 -38.86
C ASP A 346 -70.05 24.05 -37.44
N GLU A 347 -70.55 25.27 -37.13
CA GLU A 347 -71.57 25.56 -36.09
C GLU A 347 -71.20 25.31 -34.58
N VAL A 348 -71.65 26.03 -33.53
CA VAL A 348 -72.63 27.11 -33.27
C VAL A 348 -72.57 27.45 -31.75
N GLU A 349 -72.91 28.72 -31.40
CA GLU A 349 -73.48 29.24 -30.11
C GLU A 349 -72.70 29.14 -28.78
N GLN A 350 -72.37 30.24 -28.08
CA GLN A 350 -73.15 31.27 -27.33
C GLN A 350 -73.05 31.05 -25.80
N GLY A 351 -72.68 32.13 -25.10
CA GLY A 351 -73.50 32.64 -23.98
C GLY A 351 -72.97 32.50 -22.55
N PHE A 352 -72.91 33.65 -21.86
CA PHE A 352 -73.26 33.90 -20.44
C PHE A 352 -72.37 33.25 -19.34
N SER A 353 -72.08 33.81 -18.17
CA SER A 353 -72.33 35.04 -17.39
C SER A 353 -71.51 34.83 -16.08
N ASP A 354 -70.71 35.80 -15.62
CA ASP A 354 -70.98 36.74 -14.51
C ASP A 354 -71.21 36.16 -13.10
N GLU A 355 -70.76 36.96 -12.12
CA GLU A 355 -70.96 36.93 -10.64
C GLU A 355 -70.11 35.96 -9.80
N GLN A 356 -69.77 36.22 -8.53
CA GLN A 356 -69.51 37.38 -7.66
C GLN A 356 -69.13 36.76 -6.29
N ASP A 357 -68.81 37.61 -5.29
CA ASP A 357 -68.64 37.38 -3.84
C ASP A 357 -67.17 37.24 -3.38
N GLU A 358 -66.55 38.25 -2.74
CA GLU A 358 -66.84 38.94 -1.45
C GLU A 358 -66.85 37.99 -0.23
N ASP A 359 -65.76 38.06 0.55
CA ASP A 359 -65.72 38.67 1.89
C ASP A 359 -64.84 37.94 2.93
N ASP A 360 -63.88 38.73 3.43
CA ASP A 360 -63.43 38.94 4.81
C ASP A 360 -63.61 37.85 5.90
N VAL A 361 -62.58 37.72 6.76
CA VAL A 361 -62.64 38.05 8.19
C VAL A 361 -61.33 37.67 8.92
N LEU A 362 -60.76 38.67 9.59
CA LEU A 362 -59.69 38.63 10.60
C LEU A 362 -60.05 37.83 11.87
N GLN A 363 -59.04 37.25 12.55
CA GLN A 363 -58.69 37.47 13.98
C GLN A 363 -57.69 36.39 14.47
N THR A 364 -56.41 36.72 14.69
CA THR A 364 -55.77 37.04 16.00
C THR A 364 -55.97 36.00 17.11
N SER A 365 -54.86 35.44 17.64
CA SER A 365 -54.38 35.68 19.03
C SER A 365 -53.55 34.53 19.63
N SER A 366 -52.45 34.95 20.28
CA SER A 366 -51.85 34.42 21.52
C SER A 366 -50.96 33.17 21.53
N ASP A 367 -49.66 33.46 21.62
CA ASP A 367 -48.80 33.21 22.80
C ASP A 367 -48.86 31.85 23.52
N ARG A 368 -47.69 31.18 23.56
CA ARG A 368 -46.93 31.03 24.81
C ARG A 368 -45.51 30.47 24.60
N ILE A 369 -44.56 31.32 24.93
CA ILE A 369 -43.20 30.97 25.38
C ILE A 369 -43.29 30.48 26.83
N ARG A 370 -42.57 29.40 27.19
CA ARG A 370 -41.89 29.32 28.49
C ARG A 370 -40.54 28.60 28.36
N LEU A 371 -39.58 29.25 29.02
CA LEU A 371 -38.17 28.92 29.25
C LEU A 371 -37.92 27.51 29.78
#